data_AF-A0A061APE0-F1
#
_entry.id   AF-A0A061APE0-F1
#
_cell.length_a   1.000
_cell.length_b   1.000
_cell.length_c   1.000
_cell.angle_alpha   90.00
_cell.angle_beta   90.00
_cell.angle_gamma   90.00
#
_symmetry.space_group_name_H-M   'P 1'
#
loop_
_entity.id
_entity.type
_entity.pdbx_description
1 polymer ?
#
loop_
_entity_poly.entity_id
_entity_poly.type
_entity_poly.pdbx_seq_one_letter_code
_entity_poly.pdbx_strand_id
1 'polypeptide(L)' 'MHLMYTLGPDGKRVYTLQKTTEDGEITKSAHPARFSPDDKYSRHRVTLKKRFGLLPTQQEAIKY' A
#
# COMPACT_ATOMS: atom_id res chain seq x y z
N MET A 1 8.49 -8.10 -10.32
CA MET A 1 8.74 -7.89 -8.89
C MET A 1 8.32 -9.14 -8.14
N HIS A 2 9.27 -9.86 -7.55
CA HIS A 2 9.02 -11.16 -6.89
C HIS A 2 8.84 -11.04 -5.37
N LEU A 3 9.33 -9.96 -4.76
CA LEU A 3 9.22 -9.79 -3.32
C LEU A 3 7.78 -9.40 -2.94
N MET A 4 7.18 -10.21 -2.08
CA MET A 4 5.83 -10.06 -1.57
C MET A 4 5.84 -9.90 -0.04
N TYR A 5 4.74 -9.47 0.55
CA TYR A 5 4.58 -9.39 2.00
C TYR A 5 3.13 -9.52 2.49
N THR A 6 2.97 -9.89 3.75
CA THR A 6 1.76 -9.71 4.58
C THR A 6 2.08 -8.87 5.81
N LEU A 7 1.06 -8.42 6.54
CA LEU A 7 1.24 -7.69 7.79
C LEU A 7 1.16 -8.65 8.97
N GLY A 8 2.23 -8.70 9.76
CA GLY A 8 2.27 -9.45 11.01
C GLY A 8 1.40 -8.80 12.10
N PRO A 9 1.21 -9.51 13.23
CA PRO A 9 0.41 -9.01 14.36
C PRO A 9 1.00 -7.75 15.00
N ASP A 10 2.31 -7.51 14.85
CA ASP A 10 3.01 -6.30 15.29
C ASP A 10 2.93 -5.14 14.28
N GLY A 11 2.19 -5.32 13.18
CA GLY A 11 2.07 -4.36 12.08
C GLY A 11 3.30 -4.28 11.17
N LYS A 12 4.34 -5.12 11.38
CA LYS A 12 5.51 -5.15 10.52
C LYS A 12 5.27 -6.05 9.31
N ARG A 13 6.05 -5.81 8.25
CA ARG A 13 5.96 -6.61 7.02
C ARG A 13 6.70 -7.94 7.21
N VAL A 14 6.02 -9.05 6.94
CA VAL A 14 6.63 -10.37 6.82
C VAL A 14 6.81 -10.67 5.34
N TYR A 15 8.06 -10.81 4.90
CA TYR A 15 8.39 -10.95 3.48
C TYR A 15 8.38 -12.39 3.01
N THR A 16 7.97 -12.60 1.77
CA THR A 16 7.93 -13.91 1.11
C THR A 16 8.05 -13.75 -0.41
N LEU A 17 8.33 -14.85 -1.11
CA LEU A 17 8.24 -14.93 -2.58
C LEU A 17 6.94 -15.60 -3.05
N GLN A 18 6.21 -16.22 -2.13
CA GLN A 18 4.96 -16.92 -2.43
C GLN A 18 3.83 -15.93 -2.68
N LYS A 19 2.80 -16.35 -3.44
CA LYS A 19 1.62 -15.52 -3.72
C LYS A 19 0.55 -15.61 -2.64
N THR A 20 0.55 -16.70 -1.90
CA THR A 20 -0.39 -16.99 -0.82
C THR A 20 0.42 -17.51 0.38
N THR A 21 0.02 -17.18 1.59
CA THR A 21 0.60 -17.75 2.81
C THR A 21 0.05 -19.16 3.08
N GLU A 22 0.66 -19.87 4.04
CA GLU A 22 0.16 -21.18 4.49
C GLU A 22 -1.27 -21.10 5.06
N ASP A 23 -1.62 -19.96 5.65
CA ASP A 23 -2.97 -19.67 6.16
C ASP A 23 -3.97 -19.24 5.07
N GLY A 24 -3.54 -19.17 3.80
CA GLY A 24 -4.39 -18.77 2.67
C GLY A 24 -4.48 -17.26 2.42
N GLU A 25 -3.72 -16.41 3.13
CA GLU A 25 -3.73 -14.96 2.92
C GLU A 25 -3.02 -14.58 1.61
N ILE A 26 -3.64 -13.72 0.81
CA ILE A 26 -3.05 -13.22 -0.44
C ILE A 26 -2.00 -12.15 -0.14
N THR A 27 -0.78 -12.41 -0.58
CA THR A 27 0.36 -11.52 -0.37
C THR A 27 0.32 -10.30 -1.28
N LYS A 28 0.90 -9.18 -0.81
CA LYS A 28 0.98 -7.91 -1.55
C LYS A 28 2.39 -7.67 -2.09
N SER A 29 2.54 -6.96 -3.21
CA SER A 29 3.87 -6.56 -3.72
C SER A 29 4.60 -5.69 -2.69
N ALA A 30 5.83 -6.06 -2.35
CA ALA A 30 6.68 -5.27 -1.45
C ALA A 30 7.12 -3.94 -2.08
N HIS A 31 7.04 -3.83 -3.40
CA HIS A 31 7.45 -2.66 -4.16
C HIS A 31 6.25 -1.74 -4.42
N PRO A 32 6.43 -0.41 -4.33
CA PRO A 32 5.38 0.54 -4.64
C PRO A 32 5.04 0.55 -6.13
N ALA A 33 3.85 1.08 -6.47
CA ALA A 33 3.49 1.36 -7.85
C ALA A 33 4.48 2.37 -8.47
N ARG A 34 4.84 2.15 -9.74
CA ARG A 34 5.76 3.02 -10.47
C ARG A 34 5.16 4.43 -10.60
N PHE A 35 5.97 5.45 -10.34
CA PHE A 35 5.62 6.83 -10.66
C PHE A 35 5.59 7.04 -12.19
N SER A 36 4.58 7.74 -12.68
CA SER A 36 4.48 8.15 -14.08
C SER A 36 4.11 9.63 -14.14
N PRO A 37 4.86 10.46 -14.87
CA PRO A 37 4.51 11.87 -15.03
C PRO A 37 3.16 12.04 -15.75
N ASP A 38 2.84 11.15 -16.70
CA ASP A 38 1.61 11.20 -17.51
C ASP A 38 0.41 10.49 -16.86
N ASP A 39 0.34 10.42 -15.54
CA ASP A 39 -0.73 9.71 -14.85
C ASP A 39 -2.10 10.40 -15.00
N LYS A 40 -2.85 9.95 -16.02
CA LYS A 40 -4.22 10.39 -16.35
C LYS A 40 -5.22 10.18 -15.22
N TYR A 41 -4.94 9.30 -14.26
CA TYR A 41 -5.86 8.96 -13.16
C TYR A 41 -5.51 9.67 -11.84
N SER A 42 -4.56 10.60 -11.85
CA SER A 42 -4.17 11.41 -10.69
C SER A 42 -5.36 12.07 -9.99
N ARG A 43 -6.25 12.74 -10.75
CA ARG A 43 -7.48 13.37 -10.21
C ARG A 43 -8.37 12.35 -9.51
N HIS A 44 -8.60 11.19 -10.12
CA HIS A 44 -9.45 10.13 -9.58
C HIS A 44 -8.88 9.60 -8.25
N ARG A 45 -7.57 9.37 -8.19
CA ARG A 45 -6.89 8.91 -6.97
C ARG A 45 -7.01 9.94 -5.84
N VAL A 46 -6.83 11.23 -6.12
CA VAL A 46 -6.95 12.29 -5.09
C VAL A 46 -8.40 12.39 -4.58
N THR A 47 -9.39 12.36 -5.47
CA THR A 47 -10.81 12.40 -5.09
C THR A 47 -11.20 11.21 -4.21
N LEU A 48 -10.73 10.01 -4.54
CA LEU A 48 -10.98 8.81 -3.74
C LEU A 48 -10.35 8.93 -2.35
N LYS A 49 -9.08 9.36 -2.26
CA LYS A 49 -8.41 9.58 -0.97
C LYS A 49 -9.15 10.61 -0.12
N LYS A 50 -9.60 11.73 -0.71
CA LYS A 50 -10.36 12.77 -0.01
C LYS A 50 -11.66 12.23 0.59
N ARG A 51 -12.38 11.39 -0.16
CA ARG A 51 -13.64 10.78 0.28
C ARG A 51 -13.48 9.92 1.53
N PHE A 52 -12.36 9.20 1.63
CA PHE A 52 -12.08 8.30 2.75
C PHE A 52 -11.20 8.92 3.85
N GLY A 53 -10.93 10.23 3.81
CA GLY A 53 -10.10 10.88 4.84
C GLY A 53 -8.62 10.48 4.79
N LEU A 54 -8.12 10.00 3.64
CA LEU A 54 -6.77 9.45 3.48
C LEU A 54 -5.76 10.47 2.92
N LEU A 55 -6.12 11.75 2.83
CA LEU A 55 -5.15 12.79 2.48
C LEU A 55 -4.24 13.07 3.68
N PRO A 56 -2.94 13.36 3.47
CA PRO A 56 -2.05 13.74 4.56
C PRO A 56 -2.55 14.93 5.38
N THR A 57 -3.29 15.86 4.77
CA THR A 57 -3.89 17.02 5.44
C THR A 57 -5.11 16.68 6.30
N GLN A 58 -5.64 15.45 6.20
CA GLN A 58 -6.77 14.95 6.99
C GLN A 58 -6.31 14.01 8.11
N GLN A 59 -5.04 13.60 8.12
CA GLN A 59 -4.45 12.69 9.09
C GLN A 59 -3.64 13.46 10.14
N GLU A 60 -3.37 12.82 11.28
CA GLU A 60 -2.47 13.38 12.29
C GLU A 60 -1.06 13.59 11.72
N ALA A 61 -0.36 14.59 12.25
CA ALA A 61 1.02 14.85 11.87
C ALA A 61 1.90 13.63 12.20
N ILE A 62 2.68 13.19 11.22
CA ILE A 62 3.65 12.11 11.40
C ILE A 62 4.70 12.59 12.41
N LYS A 63 4.76 11.93 13.57
CA LYS A 63 5.83 12.10 14.55
C LYS A 63 6.95 11.12 14.19
N TYR A 64 8.16 11.65 14.01
CA TYR A 64 9.36 10.89 13.72
C TYR A 64 10.05 10.44 15.00
#